data_AF-A0A9X2BZ72-F1
#
_entry.id   AF-A0A9X2BZ72-F1
#
_cell.length_a   1.000
_cell.length_b   1.000
_cell.length_c   1.000
_cell.angle_alpha   90.00
_cell.angle_beta   90.00
_cell.angle_gamma   90.00
#
_symmetry.space_group_name_H-M   'P 1'
#
loop_
_entity.id
_entity.type
_entity.pdbx_description
1 polymer ?
#
loop_
_entity_poly.entity_id
_entity_poly.type
_entity_poly.pdbx_seq_one_letter_code
_entity_poly.pdbx_strand_id
1 'polypeptide(L)' 'MPKPTRHRRQPRQRAPLPAGPRLLLMPGLINADGEPKAAVALPGNPIPTLFPNVAAALAALRALEVRP' A
#
# COMPACT_ATOMS: atom_id res chain seq x y z
N MET A 1 44.31 -16.07 8.30
CA MET A 1 43.03 -16.06 7.55
C MET A 1 41.99 -15.28 8.36
N PRO A 2 41.55 -14.08 7.94
CA PRO A 2 40.48 -13.36 8.64
C PRO A 2 39.11 -13.96 8.26
N LYS A 3 38.24 -14.15 9.27
CA LYS A 3 36.88 -14.69 9.11
C LYS A 3 35.98 -13.63 8.47
N PRO A 4 35.09 -13.98 7.52
CA PRO A 4 34.18 -13.01 6.92
C PRO A 4 33.06 -12.63 7.90
N THR A 5 33.07 -11.36 8.31
CA THR A 5 32.03 -10.75 9.13
C THR A 5 30.70 -10.76 8.39
N ARG A 6 29.77 -11.59 8.85
CA ARG A 6 28.41 -11.66 8.30
C ARG A 6 27.67 -10.40 8.71
N HIS A 7 27.60 -9.41 7.84
CA HIS A 7 26.75 -8.23 8.02
C HIS A 7 25.29 -8.68 8.05
N ARG A 8 24.76 -8.88 9.27
CA ARG A 8 23.35 -9.13 9.52
C ARG A 8 22.59 -7.90 9.01
N ARG A 9 22.03 -8.00 7.80
CA ARG A 9 21.12 -6.97 7.26
C ARG A 9 20.01 -6.79 8.28
N GLN A 10 20.05 -5.68 9.02
CA GLN A 10 18.95 -5.30 9.89
C GLN A 10 17.69 -5.22 9.02
N PRO A 11 16.57 -5.85 9.43
CA PRO A 11 15.31 -5.57 8.76
C PRO A 11 15.07 -4.07 8.91
N ARG A 12 14.98 -3.36 7.78
CA ARG A 12 14.58 -1.95 7.76
C ARG A 12 13.26 -1.89 8.52
N GLN A 13 13.29 -1.40 9.76
CA GLN A 13 12.10 -1.16 10.55
C GLN A 13 11.24 -0.19 9.72
N ARG A 14 10.20 -0.72 9.08
CA ARG A 14 9.20 0.13 8.41
C ARG A 14 8.61 0.99 9.51
N ALA A 15 8.67 2.31 9.34
CA ALA A 15 8.03 3.24 10.23
C ALA A 15 6.57 2.79 10.47
N PRO A 16 6.06 2.91 11.70
CA PRO A 16 4.68 2.57 11.99
C PRO A 16 3.78 3.33 11.02
N LEU A 17 3.02 2.53 10.28
CA LEU A 17 2.16 2.95 9.20
C LEU A 17 0.99 3.76 9.85
N PRO A 18 0.70 5.02 9.45
CA PRO A 18 -0.30 5.89 10.10
C PRO A 18 -1.72 5.28 10.14
N ALA A 19 -2.39 5.29 11.29
CA ALA A 19 -3.58 4.48 11.61
C ALA A 19 -4.88 4.69 10.76
N GLY A 20 -4.83 5.39 9.63
CA GLY A 20 -5.98 5.65 8.76
C GLY A 20 -6.02 4.81 7.46
N PRO A 21 -7.13 4.90 6.71
CA PRO A 21 -7.26 4.38 5.35
C PRO A 21 -6.15 4.89 4.43
N ARG A 22 -5.67 4.06 3.49
CA ARG A 22 -4.59 4.47 2.56
C ARG A 22 -4.76 3.95 1.17
N LEU A 23 -4.33 4.77 0.22
CA LEU A 23 -4.21 4.39 -1.17
C LEU A 23 -2.89 3.63 -1.42
N LEU A 24 -3.00 2.51 -2.11
CA LEU A 24 -1.89 1.68 -2.56
C LEU A 24 -1.94 1.61 -4.09
N LEU A 25 -0.78 1.79 -4.74
CA LEU A 25 -0.64 1.50 -6.16
C LEU A 25 -0.13 0.07 -6.33
N MET A 26 -0.77 -0.68 -7.21
CA MET A 26 -0.44 -2.08 -7.49
C MET A 26 0.22 -2.18 -8.87
N PRO A 27 1.55 -1.97 -8.99
CA PRO A 27 2.24 -1.90 -10.28
C PRO A 27 2.21 -3.23 -11.07
N GLY A 28 1.96 -4.37 -10.43
CA GLY A 28 1.78 -5.66 -11.09
C GLY A 28 0.35 -5.92 -11.60
N LEU A 29 -0.58 -5.00 -11.34
CA LEU A 29 -1.98 -5.10 -11.73
C LEU A 29 -2.29 -3.90 -12.62
N ILE A 30 -2.25 -4.10 -13.93
CA ILE A 30 -2.49 -3.05 -14.92
C ILE A 30 -3.94 -3.16 -15.43
N ASN A 31 -4.59 -2.04 -15.72
CA ASN A 31 -5.91 -2.00 -16.34
C ASN A 31 -5.81 -2.08 -17.88
N ALA A 32 -6.95 -2.02 -18.58
CA ALA A 32 -6.98 -2.12 -20.05
C ALA A 32 -6.23 -0.95 -20.73
N ASP A 33 -6.14 0.19 -20.06
CA ASP A 33 -5.52 1.43 -20.56
C ASP A 33 -4.01 1.50 -20.28
N GLY A 34 -3.43 0.46 -19.66
CA GLY A 34 -2.01 0.42 -19.32
C GLY A 34 -1.64 1.10 -18.00
N GLU A 35 -2.63 1.57 -17.21
CA GLU A 35 -2.40 2.22 -15.92
C GLU A 35 -2.40 1.21 -14.76
N PRO A 36 -1.64 1.46 -13.68
CA PRO A 36 -1.68 0.63 -12.50
C PRO A 36 -3.03 0.76 -11.78
N LYS A 37 -3.56 -0.39 -11.35
CA LYS A 37 -4.71 -0.44 -10.45
C LYS A 37 -4.34 0.15 -9.10
N ALA A 38 -5.33 0.78 -8.49
CA ALA A 38 -5.23 1.30 -7.13
C ALA A 38 -6.01 0.42 -6.18
N ALA A 39 -5.61 0.41 -4.91
CA ALA A 39 -6.34 -0.23 -3.83
C ALA A 39 -6.44 0.69 -2.62
N VAL A 40 -7.47 0.51 -1.80
CA VAL A 40 -7.55 1.16 -0.49
C VAL A 40 -7.34 0.10 0.59
N ALA A 41 -6.35 0.30 1.44
CA ALA A 41 -6.12 -0.49 2.64
C ALA A 41 -6.80 0.18 3.83
N LEU A 42 -7.61 -0.59 4.55
CA LEU A 42 -8.31 -0.15 5.76
C LEU A 42 -7.64 -0.73 7.01
N PRO A 43 -7.49 0.06 8.08
CA PRO A 43 -7.06 -0.48 9.38
C PRO A 43 -7.97 -1.63 9.83
N GLY A 44 -7.37 -2.73 10.29
CA GLY A 44 -8.11 -3.92 10.73
C GLY A 44 -8.61 -4.83 9.59
N ASN A 45 -8.50 -4.42 8.33
CA ASN A 45 -8.81 -5.29 7.19
C ASN A 45 -7.51 -5.84 6.57
N PRO A 46 -7.31 -7.17 6.56
CA PRO A 46 -6.11 -7.77 5.99
C PRO A 46 -6.05 -7.68 4.46
N ILE A 47 -7.17 -7.42 3.79
CA ILE A 47 -7.29 -7.44 2.32
C ILE A 47 -7.58 -6.04 1.80
N PRO A 48 -6.68 -5.44 0.99
CA PRO A 48 -6.96 -4.17 0.32
C PRO A 48 -8.11 -4.29 -0.68
N THR A 49 -8.99 -3.30 -0.71
CA THR A 49 -10.08 -3.22 -1.69
C THR A 49 -9.55 -2.66 -3.00
N LEU A 50 -9.66 -3.41 -4.09
CA LEU A 50 -9.16 -3.02 -5.41
C LEU A 50 -10.13 -2.10 -6.15
N PHE A 51 -9.59 -1.14 -6.90
CA PHE A 51 -10.34 -0.19 -7.73
C PHE A 51 -9.82 -0.22 -9.17
N PRO A 52 -10.68 0.14 -10.16
CA PRO A 52 -10.31 0.10 -11.57
C PRO A 52 -9.22 1.11 -11.95
N ASN A 53 -9.12 2.23 -11.24
CA ASN A 53 -8.12 3.27 -11.44
C ASN A 53 -7.90 4.08 -10.15
N VAL A 54 -6.92 5.00 -10.19
CA VAL A 54 -6.55 5.87 -9.07
C VAL A 54 -7.69 6.81 -8.68
N ALA A 55 -8.44 7.35 -9.66
CA ALA A 55 -9.53 8.28 -9.40
C ALA A 55 -10.65 7.64 -8.55
N ALA A 56 -11.03 6.40 -8.85
CA ALA A 56 -12.02 5.64 -8.08
C ALA A 56 -11.52 5.34 -6.66
N ALA A 57 -10.25 4.97 -6.50
CA ALA A 57 -9.66 4.76 -5.18
C ALA A 57 -9.60 6.05 -4.35
N LEU A 58 -9.28 7.19 -4.98
CA LEU A 58 -9.28 8.50 -4.31
C LEU A 58 -10.68 8.93 -3.86
N ALA A 59 -11.70 8.71 -4.69
CA ALA A 59 -13.08 8.98 -4.31
C ALA A 59 -13.51 8.14 -3.10
N ALA A 60 -13.17 6.84 -3.09
CA ALA A 60 -13.43 5.96 -1.96
C ALA A 60 -12.67 6.39 -0.70
N LEU A 61 -11.40 6.77 -0.83
CA LEU A 61 -10.59 7.25 0.27
C LEU A 61 -11.23 8.49 0.92
N ARG A 62 -11.62 9.48 0.12
CA ARG A 62 -12.30 10.69 0.62
C ARG A 62 -13.62 10.36 1.32
N ALA A 63 -14.41 9.43 0.77
CA ALA A 63 -15.66 9.01 1.39
C ALA A 63 -15.46 8.37 2.78
N LEU A 64 -14.32 7.71 2.99
CA LEU A 64 -13.96 7.10 4.28
C LEU A 64 -13.41 8.14 5.27
N GLU A 65 -12.66 9.14 4.80
CA GLU A 65 -12.14 10.23 5.63
C GLU A 65 -13.24 11.18 6.13
N VAL A 66 -14.36 11.29 5.40
CA VAL A 66 -15.51 12.14 5.77
C VAL A 66 -16.39 11.51 6.86
N ARG A 67 -16.13 10.25 7.25
CA ARG A 67 -16.90 9.55 8.29
C ARG A 67 -16.22 9.73 9.67
N PRO A 68 -16.73 10.59 10.56
CA PRO A 68 -16.20 10.75 11.93
C PRO A 68 -16.50 9.54 12.81
#